data_AF-A0A447JNW0-F1
#
_entry.id   AF-A0A447JNW0-F1
#
_cell.length_a   1.000
_cell.length_b   1.000
_cell.length_c   1.000
_cell.angle_alpha   90.00
_cell.angle_beta   90.00
_cell.angle_gamma   90.00
#
_symmetry.space_group_name_H-M   'P 1'
#
loop_
_entity.id
_entity.type
_entity.pdbx_description
1 polymer ?
#
loop_
_entity_poly.entity_id
_entity_poly.type
_entity_poly.pdbx_seq_one_letter_code
_entity_poly.pdbx_strand_id
1 'polypeptide(L)'
;MSLIKRTVLFSLLLTISTVFSHSVHALEYKNSFGSINAGYADWNSGFVNVHRGEVWKVTADFGVNFKEAEFYSFIESNVLNHAVAGRNHTVSAMTHVRLFDSDYTFFR
;
A
#
# COMPACT_ATOMS: atom_id res chain seq x y z
N MET A 1 -8.17 -23.58 2.21
CA MET A 1 -9.14 -22.59 1.69
C MET A 1 -10.06 -23.29 0.68
N SER A 2 -11.39 -23.20 0.80
CA SER A 2 -12.30 -23.97 -0.07
C SER A 2 -12.30 -23.47 -1.51
N LEU A 3 -12.60 -24.35 -2.47
CA LEU A 3 -12.64 -24.03 -3.90
C LEU A 3 -13.55 -22.82 -4.20
N ILE A 4 -14.70 -22.75 -3.50
CA ILE A 4 -15.67 -21.66 -3.57
C ILE A 4 -15.06 -20.31 -3.15
N LYS A 5 -14.26 -20.29 -2.07
CA LYS A 5 -13.59 -19.07 -1.61
C LYS A 5 -12.56 -18.55 -2.62
N ARG A 6 -11.86 -19.44 -3.33
CA ARG A 6 -10.92 -19.06 -4.40
C ARG A 6 -11.67 -18.47 -5.60
N THR A 7 -12.76 -19.09 -6.04
CA THR A 7 -13.54 -18.62 -7.19
C THR A 7 -14.16 -17.24 -6.93
N VAL A 8 -14.71 -17.01 -5.73
CA VAL A 8 -15.27 -15.72 -5.32
C VAL A 8 -14.18 -14.64 -5.21
N LEU A 9 -12.99 -14.98 -4.72
CA LEU A 9 -11.88 -14.03 -4.64
C LEU A 9 -11.39 -13.64 -6.04
N PHE A 10 -11.27 -14.61 -6.96
CA PHE A 10 -10.87 -14.36 -8.34
C PHE A 10 -11.90 -13.52 -9.10
N SER A 11 -13.20 -13.80 -8.94
CA SER A 11 -14.24 -12.99 -9.57
C SER A 11 -14.26 -11.58 -9.01
N LEU A 12 -14.08 -11.41 -7.70
CA LEU A 12 -14.00 -10.08 -7.07
C LEU A 12 -12.79 -9.28 -7.59
N LEU A 13 -11.61 -9.89 -7.66
CA LEU A 13 -10.41 -9.26 -8.24
C LEU A 13 -10.62 -8.86 -9.70
N LEU A 14 -11.25 -9.73 -10.50
CA LEU A 14 -11.52 -9.44 -11.91
C LEU A 14 -12.54 -8.30 -12.08
N THR A 15 -13.60 -8.27 -11.25
CA THR A 15 -14.64 -7.24 -11.31
C THR A 15 -14.11 -5.88 -10.86
N ILE A 16 -13.21 -5.86 -9.88
CA ILE A 16 -12.51 -4.64 -9.47
C ILE A 16 -11.68 -4.10 -10.64
N SER A 17 -10.86 -4.94 -11.26
CA SER A 17 -10.02 -4.53 -12.41
C SER A 17 -10.83 -3.99 -13.59
N THR A 18 -11.98 -4.59 -13.92
CA THR A 18 -12.84 -4.11 -15.02
C THR A 18 -13.53 -2.78 -14.71
N VAL A 19 -14.05 -2.59 -13.48
CA VAL A 19 -14.69 -1.34 -13.07
C VAL A 19 -13.68 -0.17 -13.08
N PHE A 20 -12.43 -0.40 -12.67
CA PHE A 20 -11.38 0.61 -12.75
C PHE A 20 -10.89 0.90 -14.18
N SER A 21 -11.05 -0.04 -15.12
CA SER A 21 -10.58 0.13 -16.51
C SER A 21 -11.41 1.15 -17.31
N HIS A 22 -12.71 1.27 -17.05
CA HIS A 22 -13.59 2.16 -17.81
C HIS A 22 -13.40 3.66 -17.53
N SER A 23 -12.74 4.02 -16.42
CA SER A 23 -12.48 5.42 -16.05
C SER A 23 -11.15 5.97 -16.60
N VAL A 24 -10.28 5.09 -17.12
CA VAL A 24 -8.91 5.43 -17.55
C VAL A 24 -8.86 6.02 -18.97
N HIS A 25 -9.90 5.85 -19.77
CA HIS A 25 -9.94 6.35 -21.15
C HIS A 25 -9.96 7.89 -21.29
N ALA A 26 -10.11 8.63 -20.18
CA ALA A 26 -10.07 10.10 -20.16
C ALA A 26 -8.73 10.68 -19.66
N LEU A 27 -7.82 9.85 -19.16
CA LEU A 27 -6.62 10.29 -18.45
C LEU A 27 -5.37 10.01 -19.29
N GLU A 28 -4.60 11.03 -19.63
CA GLU A 28 -3.42 10.89 -20.50
C GLU A 28 -2.25 10.33 -19.68
N TYR A 29 -1.92 9.05 -19.86
CA TYR A 29 -0.84 8.38 -19.11
C TYR A 29 0.53 9.03 -19.35
N LYS A 30 1.28 9.29 -18.27
CA LYS A 30 2.66 9.80 -18.32
C LYS A 30 3.68 8.73 -17.94
N ASN A 31 3.58 8.19 -16.73
CA ASN A 31 4.49 7.15 -16.24
C ASN A 31 3.87 6.36 -15.08
N SER A 32 4.51 5.24 -14.76
CA SER A 32 4.27 4.49 -13.54
C SER A 32 5.59 4.25 -12.83
N PHE A 33 5.52 4.12 -11.51
CA PHE A 33 6.65 3.86 -10.65
C PHE A 33 6.20 3.00 -9.48
N GLY A 34 7.15 2.40 -8.79
CA GLY A 34 6.88 1.60 -7.61
C GLY A 34 8.10 0.82 -7.20
N SER A 35 8.11 0.38 -5.96
CA SER A 35 9.18 -0.44 -5.43
C SER A 35 8.64 -1.46 -4.42
N ILE A 36 9.41 -2.53 -4.23
CA ILE A 36 9.19 -3.47 -3.14
C ILE A 36 10.50 -3.53 -2.39
N ASN A 37 10.44 -3.26 -1.09
CA ASN A 37 11.60 -3.29 -0.21
C ASN A 37 11.32 -4.22 0.96
N ALA A 38 12.32 -5.00 1.34
CA ALA A 38 12.31 -5.80 2.54
C ALA A 38 13.60 -5.53 3.30
N GLY A 39 13.52 -5.39 4.61
CA GLY A 39 14.67 -5.05 5.42
C GLY A 39 14.46 -5.31 6.89
N TYR A 40 15.56 -5.15 7.61
CA TYR A 40 15.62 -5.24 9.06
C TYR A 40 15.87 -3.85 9.63
N ALA A 41 15.17 -3.50 10.71
CA ALA A 41 15.41 -2.27 11.42
C ALA A 41 15.40 -2.50 12.93
N ASP A 42 16.30 -1.84 13.65
CA ASP A 42 16.25 -1.78 15.12
C ASP A 42 15.48 -0.52 15.52
N TRP A 43 14.27 -0.68 16.04
CA TRP A 43 13.45 0.44 16.51
C TRP A 43 13.97 1.07 17.81
N ASN A 44 14.96 0.46 18.46
CA ASN A 44 15.62 1.04 19.62
C ASN A 44 16.79 1.97 19.25
N SER A 45 17.16 2.06 17.97
CA SER A 45 18.33 2.83 17.49
C SER A 45 18.10 4.35 17.36
N GLY A 46 16.92 4.86 17.70
CA GLY A 46 16.60 6.29 17.67
C GLY A 46 17.14 7.09 18.86
N PHE A 47 16.83 8.40 18.92
CA PHE A 47 17.23 9.29 20.02
C PHE A 47 16.71 8.85 21.41
N VAL A 48 15.61 8.09 21.44
CA VAL A 48 15.02 7.53 22.65
C VAL A 48 14.78 6.04 22.42
N ASN A 49 15.22 5.22 23.38
CA ASN A 49 14.95 3.80 23.36
C ASN A 49 13.46 3.56 23.68
N VAL A 50 12.71 3.06 22.70
CA VAL A 50 11.27 2.79 22.83
C VAL A 50 10.95 1.36 23.28
N HIS A 51 11.96 0.55 23.57
CA HIS A 51 11.87 -0.85 23.99
C HIS A 51 10.95 -1.69 23.08
N ARG A 52 10.92 -1.37 21.77
CA ARG A 52 10.13 -2.11 20.78
C ARG A 52 10.93 -3.21 20.09
N GLY A 53 12.24 -3.25 20.29
CA GLY A 53 13.10 -4.29 19.74
C GLY A 53 13.34 -4.14 18.24
N GLU A 54 13.68 -5.26 17.62
CA GLU A 54 14.04 -5.31 16.22
C GLU A 54 12.83 -5.73 15.39
N VAL A 55 12.75 -5.25 14.14
CA VAL A 55 11.60 -5.41 13.28
C VAL A 55 12.02 -5.88 11.88
N TRP A 56 11.30 -6.86 11.37
CA TRP A 56 11.26 -7.18 9.95
C TRP A 56 10.22 -6.31 9.27
N LYS A 57 10.65 -5.55 8.26
CA LYS A 57 9.81 -4.62 7.54
C LYS A 57 9.74 -5.01 6.06
N VAL A 58 8.53 -5.09 5.54
CA VAL A 58 8.25 -5.24 4.11
C VAL A 58 7.38 -4.08 3.68
N THR A 59 7.79 -3.35 2.66
CA THR A 59 7.05 -2.25 2.08
C THR A 59 6.87 -2.49 0.59
N ALA A 60 5.71 -2.15 0.06
CA ALA A 60 5.51 -2.03 -1.37
C ALA A 60 4.81 -0.71 -1.66
N ASP A 61 5.26 -0.03 -2.70
CA ASP A 61 4.64 1.19 -3.19
C ASP A 61 4.41 1.11 -4.70
N PHE A 62 3.38 1.80 -5.13
CA PHE A 62 3.01 1.89 -6.52
C PHE A 62 2.37 3.24 -6.78
N GLY A 63 2.75 3.87 -7.88
CA GLY A 63 2.14 5.10 -8.33
C GLY A 63 2.02 5.17 -9.85
N VAL A 64 1.04 5.91 -10.29
CA VAL A 64 0.79 6.21 -11.70
C VAL A 64 0.51 7.70 -11.82
N ASN A 65 1.25 8.33 -12.73
CA ASN A 65 0.99 9.70 -13.14
C ASN A 65 0.29 9.70 -14.48
N PHE A 66 -0.80 10.42 -14.53
CA PHE A 66 -1.44 10.88 -15.74
C PHE A 66 -1.18 12.38 -15.90
N LYS A 67 -1.66 12.98 -16.98
CA LYS A 67 -1.53 14.41 -17.20
C LYS A 67 -2.43 15.21 -16.28
N GLU A 68 -3.58 14.67 -15.92
CA GLU A 68 -4.63 15.34 -15.13
C GLU A 68 -4.66 14.89 -13.66
N ALA A 69 -4.04 13.74 -13.33
CA ALA A 69 -4.08 13.20 -11.96
C ALA A 69 -2.89 12.31 -11.62
N GLU A 70 -2.69 12.12 -10.32
CA GLU A 70 -1.72 11.20 -9.73
C GLU A 70 -2.43 10.26 -8.77
N PHE A 71 -2.08 8.98 -8.89
CA PHE A 71 -2.49 7.92 -7.97
C PHE A 71 -1.23 7.35 -7.34
N TYR A 72 -1.24 7.22 -6.02
CA TYR A 72 -0.16 6.57 -5.29
C TYR A 72 -0.72 5.70 -4.19
N SER A 73 -0.07 4.58 -3.93
CA SER A 73 -0.40 3.68 -2.83
C SER A 73 0.87 3.12 -2.22
N PHE A 74 0.82 2.93 -0.92
CA PHE A 74 1.89 2.40 -0.09
C PHE A 74 1.32 1.38 0.87
N ILE A 75 1.93 0.20 0.95
CA ILE A 75 1.64 -0.80 1.98
C ILE A 75 2.91 -1.12 2.74
N GLU A 76 2.78 -1.24 4.05
CA GLU A 76 3.85 -1.56 4.99
C GLU A 76 3.39 -2.67 5.92
N SER A 77 4.22 -3.68 6.09
CA SER A 77 4.06 -4.78 7.03
C SER A 77 5.29 -4.86 7.92
N ASN A 78 5.07 -4.79 9.23
CA ASN A 78 6.11 -4.83 10.25
C ASN A 78 5.87 -6.03 11.17
N VAL A 79 6.89 -6.88 11.36
CA VAL A 79 6.87 -8.03 12.28
C VAL A 79 7.97 -7.85 13.31
N LEU A 80 7.60 -7.75 14.59
CA LEU A 80 8.57 -7.65 15.68
C LEU A 80 9.26 -9.00 15.93
N ASN A 81 10.54 -8.95 16.30
CA ASN A 81 11.34 -10.13 16.65
C ASN A 81 10.92 -10.78 17.99
N HIS A 82 10.05 -10.14 18.77
CA HIS A 82 9.54 -10.66 20.04
C HIS A 82 8.07 -10.28 20.27
N ALA A 83 7.45 -10.93 21.24
CA ALA A 83 6.06 -10.69 21.59
C ALA A 83 5.89 -9.42 22.44
N VAL A 84 5.17 -8.43 21.93
CA VAL A 84 4.69 -7.26 22.66
C VAL A 84 3.17 -7.39 22.79
N ALA A 85 2.63 -7.30 24.00
CA ALA A 85 1.21 -7.53 24.31
C ALA A 85 0.26 -6.96 23.23
N GLY A 86 -0.24 -7.86 22.37
CA GLY A 86 -1.22 -7.58 21.33
C GLY A 86 -0.73 -6.95 20.01
N ARG A 87 0.57 -6.74 19.76
CA ARG A 87 1.06 -6.03 18.55
C ARG A 87 2.39 -6.57 18.00
N ASN A 88 2.44 -7.85 17.66
CA ASN A 88 3.65 -8.45 17.06
C ASN A 88 3.74 -8.24 15.55
N HIS A 89 2.62 -7.86 14.93
CA HIS A 89 2.48 -7.63 13.50
C HIS A 89 1.62 -6.39 13.28
N THR A 90 2.12 -5.44 12.48
CA THR A 90 1.37 -4.24 12.10
C THR A 90 1.36 -4.13 10.59
N VAL A 91 0.18 -3.91 10.02
CA VAL A 91 0.03 -3.60 8.59
C VAL A 91 -0.58 -2.22 8.48
N SER A 92 0.02 -1.39 7.64
CA SER A 92 -0.49 -0.09 7.23
C SER A 92 -0.63 -0.07 5.72
N ALA A 93 -1.71 0.50 5.22
CA ALA A 93 -1.86 0.80 3.81
C ALA A 93 -2.37 2.24 3.71
N MET A 94 -1.82 2.98 2.75
CA MET A 94 -2.23 4.33 2.43
C MET A 94 -2.37 4.46 0.93
N THR A 95 -3.42 5.13 0.48
CA THR A 95 -3.63 5.52 -0.90
C THR A 95 -3.90 7.01 -0.95
N HIS A 96 -3.24 7.72 -1.86
CA HIS A 96 -3.61 9.09 -2.19
C HIS A 96 -3.97 9.24 -3.66
N VAL A 97 -4.94 10.11 -3.91
CA VAL A 97 -5.36 10.52 -5.26
C VAL A 97 -5.39 12.02 -5.32
N ARG A 98 -4.65 12.58 -6.29
CA ARG A 98 -4.57 14.02 -6.53
C ARG A 98 -5.04 14.32 -7.95
N LEU A 99 -6.04 15.20 -8.08
CA LEU A 99 -6.47 15.73 -9.37
C LEU A 99 -5.81 17.11 -9.53
N PHE A 100 -5.04 17.35 -10.59
CA PHE A 100 -4.19 18.55 -10.66
C PHE A 100 -4.97 19.86 -10.87
N ASP A 101 -6.16 19.80 -11.43
CA ASP A 101 -7.06 20.96 -11.61
C ASP A 101 -8.05 21.12 -10.44
N SER A 102 -7.78 20.51 -9.30
CA SER A 102 -8.65 20.52 -8.12
C SER A 102 -7.88 20.90 -6.86
N ASP A 103 -8.54 21.65 -5.96
CA ASP A 103 -8.03 21.93 -4.61
C ASP A 103 -8.21 20.72 -3.65
N TYR A 104 -8.80 19.62 -4.13
CA TYR A 104 -9.09 18.44 -3.33
C TYR A 104 -8.09 17.30 -3.62
N THR A 105 -7.55 16.74 -2.55
CA THR A 105 -6.80 15.48 -2.55
C THR A 105 -7.53 14.47 -1.67
N PHE A 106 -7.63 13.22 -2.13
CA PHE A 106 -8.23 12.13 -1.37
C PHE A 106 -7.14 11.25 -0.74
N PHE A 107 -7.30 10.92 0.54
CA PHE A 107 -6.43 10.02 1.28
C PHE A 107 -7.27 8.90 1.91
N ARG A 108 -6.76 7.67 1.87
CA ARG A 108 -7.32 6.52 2.57
C ARG A 108 -6.23 5.66 3.18
#